data_AF-A0A8H6ZCW8-F1
#
_entry.id   AF-A0A8H6ZCW8-F1
#
_cell.length_a   1.000
_cell.length_b   1.000
_cell.length_c   1.000
_cell.angle_alpha   90.00
_cell.angle_beta   90.00
_cell.angle_gamma   90.00
#
_symmetry.space_group_name_H-M   'P 1'
#
loop_
_entity.id
_entity.type
_entity.pdbx_description
1 polymer ?
#
loop_
_entity_poly.entity_id
_entity_poly.type
_entity_poly.pdbx_seq_one_letter_code
_entity_poly.pdbx_strand_id
1 'polypeptide(L)'
;MDMASCETRISASNCLDCGETHPRRTELQPSPFHSLLDQDKMPNASETANIHDFIVDIDAEMAWREEAINRLRCEVVELRRCSDHHKAIIAPIRRLPPETIAEIFLQLTAMEKTLKETTEQQNEFSHYMVKPIVHRAPLLFCEISRKWRAIALSIPALWNSLSLRCKDKTEPTAILLCEMWLKRSGALPLSIRLYPRGYRFPRLDRLGSRPFEDSEDLMKIILPFAARWRSLDLDGLPASAHNLLCHLLSEPAPILETLSIGLGWPPRIETAIWERVRVDAPKLRHLYFDRVGGAGIVTQREQATFPWAQLTHIDLGGLLC
;
A
#
# COMPACT_ATOMS: atom_id res chain seq x y z
N MET A 1 47.51 -1.82 -74.73
CA MET A 1 48.18 -2.82 -73.88
C MET A 1 48.44 -2.17 -72.55
N ASP A 2 48.24 -2.99 -71.51
CA ASP A 2 48.45 -2.78 -70.07
C ASP A 2 47.37 -2.11 -69.21
N MET A 3 46.70 -3.05 -68.52
CA MET A 3 46.00 -3.00 -67.24
C MET A 3 46.78 -2.25 -66.16
N ALA A 4 46.07 -1.52 -65.31
CA ALA A 4 46.45 -1.36 -63.92
C ALA A 4 45.19 -1.32 -63.03
N SER A 5 45.04 -2.41 -62.28
CA SER A 5 44.14 -2.61 -61.15
C SER A 5 44.28 -1.48 -60.11
N CYS A 6 43.16 -0.98 -59.58
CA CYS A 6 43.16 -0.29 -58.29
C CYS A 6 42.25 -1.08 -57.34
N GLU A 7 42.91 -1.90 -56.52
CA GLU A 7 42.36 -2.75 -55.48
C GLU A 7 41.62 -1.93 -54.43
N THR A 8 40.33 -2.25 -54.21
CA THR A 8 39.65 -1.84 -52.98
C THR A 8 40.16 -2.74 -51.85
N ARG A 9 41.16 -2.25 -51.11
CA ARG A 9 41.72 -2.94 -49.93
C ARG A 9 40.62 -3.25 -48.91
N ILE A 10 40.30 -4.53 -48.77
CA ILE A 10 39.54 -5.05 -47.62
C ILE A 10 40.51 -5.08 -46.43
N SER A 11 40.46 -4.06 -45.57
CA SER A 11 41.15 -4.07 -44.28
C SER A 11 40.29 -4.82 -43.26
N ALA A 12 40.63 -6.07 -43.00
CA ALA A 12 40.07 -6.82 -41.88
C ALA A 12 40.61 -6.24 -40.56
N SER A 13 39.78 -5.49 -39.83
CA SER A 13 40.08 -5.12 -38.45
C SER A 13 39.18 -5.90 -37.50
N ASN A 14 39.79 -6.71 -36.62
CA ASN A 14 39.08 -7.46 -35.59
C ASN A 14 38.35 -6.52 -34.63
N CYS A 15 37.18 -6.94 -34.16
CA CYS A 15 36.49 -6.26 -33.08
C CYS A 15 37.30 -6.42 -31.78
N LEU A 16 37.72 -5.31 -31.16
CA LEU A 16 38.50 -5.29 -29.91
C LEU A 16 37.76 -5.91 -28.72
N ASP A 17 36.46 -6.18 -28.86
CA ASP A 17 35.57 -6.62 -27.76
C ASP A 17 35.20 -8.12 -27.84
N CYS A 18 35.25 -8.75 -29.02
CA CYS A 18 34.86 -10.17 -29.19
C CYS A 18 35.81 -11.01 -30.06
N GLY A 19 36.83 -10.43 -30.69
CA GLY A 19 37.86 -11.17 -31.43
C GLY A 19 37.44 -11.75 -32.79
N GLU A 20 36.15 -11.75 -33.14
CA GLU A 20 35.63 -12.28 -34.40
C GLU A 20 35.70 -11.27 -35.57
N THR A 21 35.96 -11.77 -36.78
CA THR A 21 35.89 -10.99 -38.03
C THR A 21 34.45 -10.93 -38.52
N HIS A 22 33.76 -9.84 -38.22
CA HIS A 22 32.44 -9.57 -38.79
C HIS A 22 32.57 -8.73 -40.07
N PRO A 23 31.76 -8.98 -41.11
CA PRO A 23 31.61 -8.05 -42.21
C PRO A 23 30.99 -6.75 -41.67
N ARG A 24 31.83 -5.79 -41.26
CA ARG A 24 31.39 -4.44 -40.88
C ARG A 24 30.84 -3.75 -42.14
N ARG A 25 29.53 -3.81 -42.38
CA ARG A 25 28.86 -2.72 -43.11
C ARG A 25 28.71 -1.55 -42.14
N THR A 26 29.78 -0.78 -41.99
CA THR A 26 29.80 0.44 -41.16
C THR A 26 28.97 1.57 -41.79
N GLU A 27 28.52 1.40 -43.03
CA GLU A 27 27.71 2.37 -43.78
C GLU A 27 26.46 1.68 -44.36
N LEU A 28 25.29 2.28 -44.13
CA LEU A 28 24.04 1.88 -44.78
C LEU A 28 24.18 2.15 -46.29
N GLN A 29 24.46 1.11 -47.06
CA GLN A 29 24.54 1.22 -48.51
C GLN A 29 23.12 1.29 -49.10
N PRO A 30 22.87 2.11 -50.13
CA PRO A 30 21.57 2.20 -50.79
C PRO A 30 21.17 0.87 -51.44
N SER A 31 19.86 0.63 -51.57
CA SER A 31 19.34 -0.59 -52.19
C SER A 31 19.87 -0.73 -53.62
N PRO A 32 20.40 -1.91 -54.01
CA PRO A 32 20.85 -2.15 -55.37
C PRO A 32 19.68 -2.15 -56.39
N PHE A 33 18.44 -2.16 -55.90
CA PHE A 33 17.21 -2.15 -56.71
C PHE A 33 16.56 -0.76 -56.81
N HIS A 34 17.26 0.32 -56.41
CA HIS A 34 16.74 1.70 -56.45
C HIS A 34 16.18 2.11 -57.82
N SER A 35 16.80 1.65 -58.91
CA SER A 35 16.36 1.92 -60.29
C SER A 35 15.02 1.28 -60.67
N LEU A 36 14.59 0.20 -59.99
CA LEU A 36 13.29 -0.43 -60.23
C LEU A 36 12.16 0.38 -59.58
N LEU A 37 12.44 1.04 -58.45
CA LEU A 37 11.52 1.93 -57.76
C LEU A 37 11.35 3.27 -58.49
N ASP A 38 12.43 3.80 -59.09
CA ASP A 38 12.39 5.10 -59.79
C ASP A 38 11.75 5.03 -61.19
N GLN A 39 11.69 3.84 -61.81
CA GLN A 39 11.29 3.67 -63.21
C GLN A 39 9.92 3.01 -63.39
N ASP A 40 9.15 2.75 -62.32
CA ASP A 40 7.86 2.02 -62.33
C ASP A 40 7.91 0.70 -63.14
N LYS A 41 9.07 0.03 -63.16
CA LYS A 41 9.26 -1.22 -63.90
C LYS A 41 8.87 -2.40 -63.05
N MET A 42 8.08 -3.30 -63.63
CA MET A 42 7.71 -4.56 -62.99
C MET A 42 8.90 -5.52 -63.00
N PRO A 43 9.35 -6.03 -61.84
CA PRO A 43 10.49 -6.94 -61.80
C PRO A 43 10.15 -8.26 -62.49
N ASN A 44 11.11 -8.81 -63.24
CA ASN A 44 10.98 -10.15 -63.81
C ASN A 44 11.15 -11.23 -62.72
N ALA A 45 10.90 -12.50 -63.06
CA ALA A 45 10.95 -13.59 -62.08
C ALA A 45 12.33 -13.75 -61.39
N SER A 46 13.43 -13.49 -62.12
CA SER A 46 14.78 -13.54 -61.55
C SER A 46 15.08 -12.34 -60.66
N GLU A 47 14.65 -11.15 -61.06
CA GLU A 47 14.75 -9.94 -60.23
C GLU A 47 13.94 -10.07 -58.95
N THR A 48 12.74 -10.66 -59.03
CA THR A 48 11.88 -10.94 -57.88
C THR A 48 12.56 -11.89 -56.89
N ALA A 49 13.21 -12.95 -57.38
CA ALA A 49 13.99 -13.86 -56.52
C ALA A 49 15.18 -13.15 -55.85
N ASN A 50 15.94 -12.36 -56.62
CA ASN A 50 17.08 -11.59 -56.08
C ASN A 50 16.64 -10.54 -55.04
N ILE A 51 15.49 -9.89 -55.23
CA ILE A 51 14.91 -8.95 -54.27
C ILE A 51 14.50 -9.69 -53.00
N HIS A 52 13.88 -10.87 -53.13
CA HIS A 52 13.48 -11.69 -51.98
C HIS A 52 14.70 -12.12 -51.15
N ASP A 53 15.76 -12.64 -51.78
CA ASP A 53 16.99 -13.02 -51.08
C ASP A 53 17.63 -11.82 -50.38
N PHE A 54 17.64 -10.65 -51.02
CA PHE A 54 18.14 -9.42 -50.42
C PHE A 54 17.31 -8.94 -49.21
N ILE A 55 15.99 -9.10 -49.25
CA ILE A 55 15.11 -8.81 -48.09
C ILE A 55 15.44 -9.76 -46.95
N VAL A 56 15.60 -11.06 -47.22
CA VAL A 56 15.96 -12.07 -46.21
C VAL A 56 17.29 -11.72 -45.53
N ASP A 57 18.29 -11.27 -46.30
CA ASP A 57 19.58 -10.83 -45.76
C ASP A 57 19.44 -9.57 -44.88
N ILE A 58 18.62 -8.59 -45.30
CA ILE A 58 18.35 -7.39 -44.49
C ILE A 58 17.63 -7.75 -43.20
N ASP A 59 16.60 -8.61 -43.26
CA ASP A 59 15.84 -9.03 -42.08
C ASP A 59 16.74 -9.78 -41.10
N ALA A 60 17.65 -10.62 -41.59
CA ALA A 60 18.65 -11.29 -40.76
C ALA A 60 19.62 -10.28 -40.09
N GLU A 61 20.06 -9.25 -40.82
CA GLU A 61 20.91 -8.19 -40.25
C GLU A 61 20.15 -7.34 -39.22
N MET A 62 18.87 -7.01 -39.49
CA MET A 62 17.99 -6.32 -38.54
C MET A 62 17.83 -7.13 -37.25
N ALA A 63 17.48 -8.41 -37.36
CA ALA A 63 17.34 -9.31 -36.21
C ALA A 63 18.63 -9.39 -35.39
N TRP A 64 19.79 -9.46 -36.04
CA TRP A 64 21.09 -9.47 -35.36
C TRP A 64 21.35 -8.17 -34.59
N ARG A 65 21.04 -7.00 -35.18
CA ARG A 65 21.19 -5.69 -34.52
C ARG A 65 20.21 -5.53 -33.36
N GLU A 66 18.98 -6.00 -33.50
CA GLU A 66 17.99 -6.00 -32.42
C GLU A 66 18.45 -6.86 -31.24
N GLU A 67 19.02 -8.03 -31.52
CA GLU A 67 19.61 -8.88 -30.49
C GLU A 67 20.79 -8.19 -29.80
N ALA A 68 21.66 -7.53 -30.56
CA ALA A 68 22.75 -6.74 -29.98
C ALA A 68 22.25 -5.60 -29.08
N ILE A 69 21.19 -4.89 -29.48
CA ILE A 69 20.53 -3.86 -28.67
C ILE A 69 19.98 -4.47 -27.37
N ASN A 70 19.32 -5.62 -27.45
CA ASN A 70 18.78 -6.29 -26.28
C ASN A 70 19.88 -6.71 -25.31
N ARG A 71 20.99 -7.26 -25.81
CA ARG A 71 22.17 -7.58 -24.98
C ARG A 71 22.73 -6.35 -24.29
N LEU A 72 22.94 -5.25 -25.01
CA LEU A 72 23.44 -3.99 -24.43
C LEU A 72 22.47 -3.40 -23.41
N ARG A 73 21.15 -3.51 -23.63
CA ARG A 73 20.14 -3.09 -22.64
C ARG A 73 20.24 -3.89 -21.36
N CYS A 74 20.39 -5.22 -21.46
CA CYS A 74 20.62 -6.07 -20.29
C CYS A 74 21.91 -5.68 -19.55
N GLU A 75 23.00 -5.41 -20.26
CA GLU A 75 24.27 -4.97 -19.67
C GLU A 75 24.13 -3.63 -18.96
N VAL A 76 23.43 -2.65 -19.56
CA VAL A 76 23.14 -1.36 -18.92
C VAL A 76 22.35 -1.53 -17.62
N VAL A 77 21.39 -2.46 -17.58
CA VAL A 77 20.64 -2.77 -16.35
C VAL A 77 21.57 -3.32 -15.27
N GLU A 78 22.46 -4.25 -15.60
CA GLU A 78 23.43 -4.81 -14.65
C GLU A 78 24.45 -3.77 -14.15
N LEU A 79 24.98 -2.94 -15.05
CA LEU A 79 25.88 -1.84 -14.69
C LEU A 79 25.18 -0.83 -13.79
N ARG A 80 23.91 -0.51 -14.06
CA ARG A 80 23.10 0.37 -13.20
C ARG A 80 22.90 -0.24 -11.83
N ARG A 81 22.53 -1.52 -11.75
CA ARG A 81 22.40 -2.27 -10.50
C ARG A 81 23.70 -2.25 -9.69
N CYS A 82 24.84 -2.43 -10.34
CA CYS A 82 26.15 -2.32 -9.73
C CYS A 82 26.43 -0.91 -9.20
N SER A 83 26.20 0.13 -10.01
CA SER A 83 26.33 1.54 -9.60
C SER A 83 25.46 1.84 -8.38
N ASP A 84 24.20 1.44 -8.40
CA ASP A 84 23.24 1.74 -7.34
C ASP A 84 23.58 1.00 -6.04
N HIS A 85 24.12 -0.22 -6.14
CA HIS A 85 24.67 -0.93 -4.99
C HIS A 85 25.82 -0.16 -4.32
N HIS A 86 26.79 0.32 -5.11
CA HIS A 86 27.92 1.09 -4.58
C HIS A 86 27.47 2.44 -4.01
N LYS A 87 26.55 3.14 -4.68
CA LYS A 87 25.91 4.36 -4.15
C LYS A 87 25.23 4.10 -2.82
N ALA A 88 24.50 2.98 -2.69
CA ALA A 88 23.84 2.60 -1.45
C ALA A 88 24.81 2.28 -0.31
N ILE A 89 26.03 1.80 -0.60
CA ILE A 89 27.10 1.57 0.39
C ILE A 89 27.64 2.90 0.91
N ILE A 90 27.90 3.87 0.03
CA ILE A 90 28.48 5.16 0.42
C ILE A 90 27.44 6.20 0.86
N ALA A 91 26.15 5.87 0.77
CA ALA A 91 25.06 6.78 1.12
C ALA A 91 25.23 7.35 2.54
N PRO A 92 25.16 8.69 2.72
CA PRO A 92 25.37 9.34 4.02
C PRO A 92 24.44 8.81 5.12
N ILE A 93 23.23 8.39 4.74
CA ILE A 93 22.21 7.87 5.65
C ILE A 93 22.67 6.62 6.42
N ARG A 94 23.67 5.89 5.92
CA ARG A 94 24.26 4.75 6.66
C ARG A 94 25.04 5.19 7.90
N ARG A 95 25.61 6.40 7.88
CA ARG A 95 26.41 6.97 8.97
C ARG A 95 25.56 7.61 10.07
N LEU A 96 24.26 7.79 9.82
CA LEU A 96 23.39 8.36 10.83
C LEU A 96 23.29 7.43 12.05
N PRO A 97 23.35 8.00 13.26
CA PRO A 97 23.02 7.30 14.49
C PRO A 97 21.61 6.69 14.41
N PRO A 98 21.37 5.53 15.03
CA PRO A 98 20.04 4.92 15.10
C PRO A 98 18.96 5.88 15.62
N GLU A 99 19.31 6.77 16.54
CA GLU A 99 18.42 7.75 17.16
C GLU A 99 17.94 8.79 16.15
N THR A 100 18.84 9.26 15.28
CA THR A 100 18.48 10.20 14.20
C THR A 100 17.55 9.55 13.19
N ILE A 101 17.79 8.28 12.85
CA ILE A 101 16.91 7.52 11.94
C ILE A 101 15.54 7.30 12.60
N ALA A 102 15.53 6.98 13.90
CA ALA A 102 14.30 6.81 14.66
C ALA A 102 13.45 8.09 14.67
N GLU A 103 14.08 9.24 14.90
CA GLU A 103 13.41 10.54 14.84
C GLU A 103 12.82 10.82 13.46
N ILE A 104 13.58 10.56 12.39
CA ILE A 104 13.08 10.67 11.02
C ILE A 104 11.85 9.79 10.81
N PHE A 105 11.85 8.54 11.29
CA PHE A 105 10.71 7.65 11.16
C PHE A 105 9.47 8.18 11.88
N LEU A 106 9.64 8.73 13.09
CA LEU A 106 8.55 9.32 13.85
C LEU A 106 7.95 10.53 13.13
N GLN A 107 8.80 11.43 12.64
CA GLN A 107 8.38 12.63 11.91
C GLN A 107 7.64 12.28 10.62
N LEU A 108 8.18 11.37 9.81
CA LEU A 108 7.52 10.92 8.57
C LEU A 108 6.16 10.27 8.87
N THR A 109 6.07 9.47 9.93
CA THR A 109 4.80 8.84 10.34
C THR A 109 3.78 9.88 10.81
N ALA A 110 4.23 10.92 11.53
CA ALA A 110 3.36 12.01 11.96
C ALA A 110 2.85 12.84 10.78
N MET A 111 3.73 13.22 9.85
CA MET A 111 3.36 13.95 8.64
C MET A 111 2.35 13.19 7.78
N GLU A 112 2.49 11.86 7.64
CA GLU A 112 1.54 11.03 6.88
C GLU A 112 0.13 10.97 7.51
N LYS A 113 0.01 11.25 8.82
CA LYS A 113 -1.28 11.39 9.51
C LYS A 113 -1.90 12.75 9.21
N THR A 114 -1.12 13.83 9.34
CA THR A 114 -1.60 15.21 9.11
C THR A 114 -1.98 15.48 7.66
N LEU A 115 -1.23 14.98 6.68
CA LEU A 115 -1.51 15.25 5.26
C LEU A 115 -2.85 14.66 4.76
N LYS A 116 -3.43 13.71 5.49
CA LYS A 116 -4.73 13.11 5.14
C LYS A 116 -5.91 13.96 5.61
N GLU A 117 -5.70 14.94 6.50
CA GLU A 117 -6.73 15.87 6.96
C GLU A 117 -7.27 16.76 5.83
N THR A 118 -6.50 16.98 4.76
CA THR A 118 -6.85 17.92 3.68
C THR A 118 -7.57 17.31 2.47
N THR A 119 -7.64 15.99 2.33
CA THR A 119 -7.96 15.37 1.02
C THR A 119 -9.17 14.44 1.02
N GLU A 120 -9.69 14.00 2.17
CA GLU A 120 -10.85 13.10 2.24
C GLU A 120 -11.96 13.68 3.13
N GLN A 121 -13.12 14.04 2.56
CA GLN A 121 -14.37 14.36 3.29
C GLN A 121 -15.00 13.08 3.87
N GLN A 122 -14.24 12.33 4.68
CA GLN A 122 -14.74 11.19 5.44
C GLN A 122 -14.70 11.52 6.93
N ASN A 123 -15.40 10.74 7.78
CA ASN A 123 -15.51 10.99 9.23
C ASN A 123 -14.22 11.59 9.80
N GLU A 124 -14.32 12.78 10.39
CA GLU A 124 -13.21 13.55 11.01
C GLU A 124 -12.38 12.67 11.95
N PHE A 125 -13.04 11.66 12.53
CA PHE A 125 -12.50 10.63 13.39
C PHE A 125 -11.58 9.56 12.73
N SER A 126 -11.45 9.51 11.41
CA SER A 126 -10.74 8.43 10.70
C SER A 126 -9.29 8.71 10.34
N HIS A 127 -8.88 9.98 10.38
CA HIS A 127 -7.69 10.45 9.68
C HIS A 127 -6.37 10.17 10.42
N TYR A 128 -6.41 9.85 11.71
CA TYR A 128 -5.22 9.76 12.56
C TYR A 128 -4.66 8.34 12.75
N MET A 129 -5.23 7.31 12.09
CA MET A 129 -4.84 5.91 12.30
C MET A 129 -4.06 5.25 11.15
N VAL A 130 -3.09 4.39 11.51
CA VAL A 130 -2.19 3.74 10.55
C VAL A 130 -2.81 2.46 9.97
N LYS A 131 -2.95 2.40 8.64
CA LYS A 131 -3.35 1.17 7.94
C LYS A 131 -2.11 0.31 7.65
N PRO A 132 -2.10 -1.00 7.99
CA PRO A 132 -0.94 -1.86 7.79
C PRO A 132 -0.78 -2.23 6.31
N ILE A 133 -0.16 -1.32 5.55
CA ILE A 133 0.07 -1.44 4.12
C ILE A 133 1.59 -1.46 3.91
N VAL A 134 2.10 -2.44 3.15
CA VAL A 134 3.55 -2.69 3.00
C VAL A 134 4.32 -1.45 2.51
N HIS A 135 3.71 -0.65 1.64
CA HIS A 135 4.30 0.56 1.08
C HIS A 135 3.98 1.85 1.88
N ARG A 136 3.58 1.72 3.16
CA ARG A 136 3.33 2.85 4.07
C ARG A 136 4.05 2.66 5.40
N ALA A 137 4.33 3.76 6.09
CA ALA A 137 4.90 3.69 7.43
C ALA A 137 3.92 3.00 8.40
N PRO A 138 4.43 2.19 9.35
CA PRO A 138 5.83 1.89 9.62
C PRO A 138 6.40 0.69 8.83
N LEU A 139 5.57 -0.04 8.07
CA LEU A 139 6.02 -1.25 7.35
C LEU A 139 7.03 -0.94 6.25
N LEU A 140 6.88 0.20 5.57
CA LEU A 140 7.83 0.67 4.56
C LEU A 140 9.27 0.73 5.09
N PHE A 141 9.46 1.21 6.33
CA PHE A 141 10.79 1.28 6.95
C PHE A 141 11.39 -0.12 7.16
N CYS A 142 10.56 -1.13 7.35
CA CYS A 142 10.98 -2.52 7.52
C CYS A 142 11.46 -3.19 6.23
N GLU A 143 11.16 -2.61 5.06
CA GLU A 143 11.48 -3.17 3.74
C GLU A 143 12.74 -2.56 3.10
N ILE A 144 13.21 -1.41 3.61
CA ILE A 144 14.33 -0.67 2.99
C ILE A 144 15.68 -1.34 3.23
N SER A 145 15.97 -1.73 4.49
CA SER A 145 17.22 -2.41 4.83
C SER A 145 17.13 -3.15 6.16
N ARG A 146 18.05 -4.09 6.41
CA ARG A 146 18.16 -4.78 7.71
C ARG A 146 18.34 -3.81 8.90
N LYS A 147 19.15 -2.75 8.73
CA LYS A 147 19.37 -1.72 9.76
C LYS A 147 18.07 -0.96 10.06
N TRP A 148 17.36 -0.53 9.01
CA TRP A 148 16.11 0.24 9.16
C TRP A 148 15.01 -0.61 9.77
N ARG A 149 14.92 -1.88 9.37
CA ARG A 149 14.01 -2.84 9.97
C ARG A 149 14.26 -3.00 11.47
N ALA A 150 15.52 -3.21 11.87
CA ALA A 150 15.85 -3.34 13.29
C ALA A 150 15.44 -2.09 14.10
N ILE A 151 15.71 -0.89 13.56
CA ILE A 151 15.35 0.39 14.18
C ILE A 151 13.83 0.56 14.24
N ALA A 152 13.11 0.36 13.13
CA ALA A 152 11.65 0.52 13.09
C ALA A 152 10.94 -0.42 14.07
N LEU A 153 11.42 -1.67 14.18
CA LEU A 153 10.90 -2.66 15.10
C LEU A 153 11.17 -2.31 16.57
N SER A 154 12.22 -1.55 16.87
CA SER A 154 12.57 -1.15 18.25
C SER A 154 11.89 0.14 18.72
N ILE A 155 11.02 0.76 17.91
CA ILE A 155 10.36 2.03 18.25
C ILE A 155 8.87 1.78 18.48
N PRO A 156 8.41 1.61 19.74
CA PRO A 156 7.01 1.30 20.03
C PRO A 156 6.01 2.35 19.53
N ALA A 157 6.41 3.62 19.48
CA ALA A 157 5.56 4.73 19.03
C ALA A 157 5.16 4.65 17.56
N LEU A 158 5.88 3.88 16.74
CA LEU A 158 5.48 3.58 15.36
C LEU A 158 4.30 2.60 15.28
N TRP A 159 4.07 1.83 16.34
CA TRP A 159 3.11 0.71 16.40
C TRP A 159 1.95 0.97 17.36
N ASN A 160 1.80 2.18 17.89
CA ASN A 160 0.77 2.50 18.88
C ASN A 160 -0.58 2.91 18.25
N SER A 161 -0.66 2.93 16.92
CA SER A 161 -1.87 3.26 16.18
C SER A 161 -2.12 2.25 15.07
N LEU A 162 -3.35 1.77 14.95
CA LEU A 162 -3.71 0.67 14.07
C LEU A 162 -5.13 0.84 13.53
N SER A 163 -5.28 0.78 12.21
CA SER A 163 -6.58 0.72 11.52
C SER A 163 -6.64 -0.57 10.71
N LEU A 164 -7.43 -1.52 11.20
CA LEU A 164 -7.66 -2.80 10.55
C LEU A 164 -9.01 -2.84 9.86
N ARG A 165 -8.96 -3.34 8.63
CA ARG A 165 -10.16 -3.72 7.89
C ARG A 165 -10.52 -5.15 8.26
N CYS A 166 -11.71 -5.35 8.79
CA CYS A 166 -12.30 -6.67 8.99
C CYS A 166 -12.67 -7.23 7.60
N LYS A 167 -12.14 -8.40 7.24
CA LYS A 167 -12.41 -9.10 5.97
C LYS A 167 -13.30 -10.32 6.21
N ASP A 168 -13.83 -10.89 5.13
CA ASP A 168 -14.44 -12.23 5.15
C ASP A 168 -13.34 -13.30 5.26
N LYS A 169 -13.44 -14.16 6.29
CA LYS A 169 -12.95 -15.56 6.53
C LYS A 169 -11.64 -16.11 5.93
N THR A 170 -11.04 -15.53 4.90
CA THR A 170 -10.02 -16.21 4.10
C THR A 170 -8.61 -15.69 4.29
N GLU A 171 -8.37 -14.72 5.18
CA GLU A 171 -7.03 -14.19 5.43
C GLU A 171 -6.68 -14.13 6.94
N PRO A 172 -5.90 -15.09 7.46
CA PRO A 172 -5.32 -15.06 8.82
C PRO A 172 -4.47 -13.80 9.12
N THR A 173 -4.19 -13.02 8.08
CA THR A 173 -3.35 -11.82 8.10
C THR A 173 -3.86 -10.76 9.07
N ALA A 174 -5.18 -10.52 9.21
CA ALA A 174 -5.68 -9.42 10.06
C ALA A 174 -5.43 -9.66 11.56
N ILE A 175 -5.71 -10.88 12.03
CA ILE A 175 -5.44 -11.32 13.41
C ILE A 175 -3.94 -11.25 13.69
N LEU A 176 -3.12 -11.88 12.83
CA LEU A 176 -1.67 -11.88 12.99
C LEU A 176 -1.08 -10.46 12.99
N LEU A 177 -1.57 -9.59 12.11
CA LEU A 177 -1.17 -8.18 12.07
C LEU A 177 -1.56 -7.47 13.36
N CYS A 178 -2.77 -7.71 13.88
CA CYS A 178 -3.24 -7.12 15.14
C CYS A 178 -2.32 -7.50 16.29
N GLU A 179 -2.10 -8.80 16.51
CA GLU A 179 -1.23 -9.31 17.57
C GLU A 179 0.20 -8.77 17.45
N MET A 180 0.75 -8.77 16.23
CA MET A 180 2.07 -8.23 15.95
C MET A 180 2.15 -6.74 16.30
N TRP A 181 1.15 -5.95 15.93
CA TRP A 181 1.10 -4.51 16.19
C TRP A 181 1.01 -4.23 17.69
N LEU A 182 0.10 -4.91 18.39
CA LEU A 182 -0.11 -4.79 19.83
C LEU A 182 1.16 -5.17 20.59
N LYS A 183 1.84 -6.25 20.20
CA LYS A 183 3.11 -6.67 20.82
C LYS A 183 4.21 -5.61 20.64
N ARG A 184 4.31 -4.99 19.46
CA ARG A 184 5.33 -3.98 19.16
C ARG A 184 5.05 -2.62 19.78
N SER A 185 3.79 -2.30 20.05
CA SER A 185 3.38 -1.05 20.70
C SER A 185 3.90 -0.88 22.13
N GLY A 186 4.44 -1.94 22.73
CA GLY A 186 5.03 -1.90 24.08
C GLY A 186 3.97 -1.56 25.13
N ALA A 187 4.24 -0.58 25.98
CA ALA A 187 3.32 -0.08 27.00
C ALA A 187 2.60 1.22 26.59
N LEU A 188 2.78 1.70 25.36
CA LEU A 188 2.25 3.00 24.93
C LEU A 188 0.72 2.98 24.81
N PRO A 189 0.07 4.16 24.94
CA PRO A 189 -1.36 4.29 24.67
C PRO A 189 -1.70 3.91 23.23
N LEU A 190 -2.81 3.20 23.05
CA LEU A 190 -3.24 2.59 21.80
C LEU A 190 -4.38 3.36 21.14
N SER A 191 -4.26 3.61 19.84
CA SER A 191 -5.34 4.13 18.99
C SER A 191 -5.75 3.07 17.96
N ILE A 192 -6.91 2.44 18.12
CA ILE A 192 -7.34 1.27 17.34
C ILE A 192 -8.65 1.56 16.60
N ARG A 193 -8.69 1.26 15.31
CA ARG A 193 -9.90 1.28 14.47
C ARG A 193 -10.13 -0.08 13.82
N LEU A 194 -11.31 -0.64 14.03
CA LEU A 194 -11.82 -1.82 13.34
C LEU A 194 -13.01 -1.40 12.48
N TYR A 195 -13.01 -1.76 11.19
CA TYR A 195 -14.06 -1.32 10.24
C TYR A 195 -14.33 -2.36 9.13
N PRO A 196 -15.53 -2.36 8.51
CA PRO A 196 -15.93 -3.36 7.51
C PRO A 196 -15.14 -3.29 6.20
N ARG A 197 -15.14 -4.41 5.47
CA ARG A 197 -14.98 -4.39 4.02
C ARG A 197 -16.31 -3.95 3.38
N GLY A 198 -16.35 -2.81 2.69
CA GLY A 198 -17.46 -2.51 1.76
C GLY A 198 -18.20 -1.17 1.91
N TYR A 199 -17.88 -0.30 2.88
CA TYR A 199 -18.58 1.00 3.01
C TYR A 199 -18.24 2.07 1.95
N ARG A 200 -17.96 1.64 0.71
CA ARG A 200 -18.13 2.51 -0.45
C ARG A 200 -19.61 2.45 -0.85
N PHE A 201 -20.40 3.33 -0.24
CA PHE A 201 -21.81 3.66 -0.57
C PHE A 201 -22.89 2.70 -0.06
N PRO A 202 -23.82 3.16 0.81
CA PRO A 202 -25.01 2.40 1.24
C PRO A 202 -26.00 2.05 0.13
N ARG A 203 -25.79 2.48 -1.12
CA ARG A 203 -26.77 2.34 -2.21
C ARG A 203 -26.59 1.10 -3.09
N LEU A 204 -25.47 0.37 -3.00
CA LEU A 204 -25.16 -0.74 -3.92
C LEU A 204 -24.98 -2.12 -3.28
N ASP A 205 -24.71 -2.22 -1.96
CA ASP A 205 -24.51 -3.52 -1.29
C ASP A 205 -25.83 -4.23 -0.92
N ARG A 206 -26.81 -4.26 -1.85
CA ARG A 206 -28.03 -5.07 -1.74
C ARG A 206 -27.78 -6.57 -1.95
N LEU A 207 -26.54 -6.98 -2.24
CA LEU A 207 -26.14 -8.37 -2.47
C LEU A 207 -25.31 -8.90 -1.30
N GLY A 208 -25.95 -9.05 -0.14
CA GLY A 208 -25.54 -10.06 0.85
C GLY A 208 -24.12 -9.99 1.40
N SER A 209 -23.55 -8.78 1.61
CA SER A 209 -22.32 -8.63 2.38
C SER A 209 -22.50 -9.34 3.73
N ARG A 210 -21.72 -10.40 3.95
CA ARG A 210 -21.83 -11.25 5.13
C ARG A 210 -21.53 -10.42 6.39
N PRO A 211 -22.17 -10.71 7.53
CA PRO A 211 -21.81 -10.08 8.80
C PRO A 211 -20.34 -10.30 9.13
N PHE A 212 -19.72 -9.37 9.87
CA PHE A 212 -18.31 -9.41 10.22
C PHE A 212 -17.98 -10.57 11.16
N GLU A 213 -17.60 -11.72 10.61
CA GLU A 213 -17.30 -12.88 11.46
C GLU A 213 -15.97 -12.71 12.23
N ASP A 214 -14.95 -12.03 11.68
CA ASP A 214 -13.64 -11.83 12.35
C ASP A 214 -13.64 -10.68 13.38
N SER A 215 -14.71 -9.88 13.45
CA SER A 215 -14.77 -8.72 14.35
C SER A 215 -14.68 -9.13 15.82
N GLU A 216 -15.32 -10.24 16.17
CA GLU A 216 -15.31 -10.77 17.52
C GLU A 216 -13.90 -11.23 17.93
N ASP A 217 -13.17 -11.88 17.03
CA ASP A 217 -11.82 -12.36 17.34
C ASP A 217 -10.83 -11.20 17.46
N LEU A 218 -10.93 -10.18 16.59
CA LEU A 218 -10.14 -8.95 16.73
C LEU A 218 -10.48 -8.21 18.03
N MET A 219 -11.76 -8.14 18.40
CA MET A 219 -12.20 -7.56 19.67
C MET A 219 -11.64 -8.33 20.87
N LYS A 220 -11.67 -9.67 20.85
CA LYS A 220 -11.05 -10.52 21.90
C LYS A 220 -9.54 -10.28 22.00
N ILE A 221 -8.85 -10.03 20.89
CA ILE A 221 -7.41 -9.75 20.87
C ILE A 221 -7.08 -8.39 21.48
N ILE A 222 -7.90 -7.36 21.22
CA ILE A 222 -7.64 -6.01 21.75
C ILE A 222 -8.11 -5.86 23.20
N LEU A 223 -9.10 -6.64 23.65
CA LEU A 223 -9.73 -6.56 24.98
C LEU A 223 -8.72 -6.53 26.15
N PRO A 224 -7.69 -7.41 26.21
CA PRO A 224 -6.70 -7.39 27.28
C PRO A 224 -5.89 -6.09 27.39
N PHE A 225 -5.98 -5.22 26.38
CA PHE A 225 -5.28 -3.94 26.31
C PHE A 225 -6.18 -2.74 26.66
N ALA A 226 -7.38 -2.96 27.21
CA ALA A 226 -8.35 -1.92 27.58
C ALA A 226 -7.73 -0.77 28.39
N ALA A 227 -6.89 -1.11 29.37
CA ALA A 227 -6.20 -0.15 30.22
C ALA A 227 -5.31 0.85 29.46
N ARG A 228 -4.95 0.52 28.22
CA ARG A 228 -4.05 1.29 27.35
C ARG A 228 -4.76 1.99 26.20
N TRP A 229 -6.07 1.80 26.02
CA TRP A 229 -6.76 2.46 24.92
C TRP A 229 -6.84 3.95 25.15
N ARG A 230 -6.32 4.72 24.20
CA ARG A 230 -6.46 6.17 24.12
C ARG A 230 -7.60 6.56 23.18
N SER A 231 -7.69 5.88 22.04
CA SER A 231 -8.74 6.10 21.04
C SER A 231 -9.24 4.76 20.53
N LEU A 232 -10.53 4.51 20.61
CA LEU A 232 -11.13 3.29 20.11
C LEU A 232 -12.24 3.61 19.12
N ASP A 233 -12.18 2.95 17.97
CA ASP A 233 -13.16 3.08 16.91
C ASP A 233 -13.62 1.71 16.43
N LEU A 234 -14.89 1.41 16.66
CA LEU A 234 -15.49 0.15 16.25
C LEU A 234 -16.64 0.47 15.31
N ASP A 235 -16.40 0.31 14.01
CA ASP A 235 -17.34 0.67 12.96
C ASP A 235 -17.99 -0.58 12.32
N GLY A 236 -19.28 -0.44 11.98
CA GLY A 236 -20.14 -1.45 11.37
C GLY A 236 -20.32 -2.78 12.13
N LEU A 237 -20.18 -2.81 13.46
CA LEU A 237 -20.26 -4.05 14.24
C LEU A 237 -21.56 -4.85 13.98
N PRO A 238 -21.51 -6.18 13.73
CA PRO A 238 -22.70 -7.00 13.56
C PRO A 238 -23.38 -7.28 14.90
N ALA A 239 -24.65 -7.66 14.86
CA ALA A 239 -25.44 -7.98 16.06
C ALA A 239 -24.81 -9.08 16.94
N SER A 240 -24.10 -10.05 16.35
CA SER A 240 -23.42 -11.10 17.12
C SER A 240 -22.33 -10.54 18.06
N ALA A 241 -21.69 -9.44 17.67
CA ALA A 241 -20.63 -8.81 18.44
C ALA A 241 -21.15 -7.91 19.59
N HIS A 242 -22.46 -7.70 19.73
CA HIS A 242 -23.02 -6.77 20.72
C HIS A 242 -22.75 -7.18 22.18
N ASN A 243 -22.82 -8.48 22.51
CA ASN A 243 -22.48 -8.94 23.86
C ASN A 243 -21.00 -8.69 24.17
N LEU A 244 -20.12 -8.91 23.19
CA LEU A 244 -18.70 -8.64 23.32
C LEU A 244 -18.42 -7.14 23.42
N LEU A 245 -19.16 -6.30 22.69
CA LEU A 245 -19.10 -4.85 22.81
C LEU A 245 -19.48 -4.40 24.23
N CYS A 246 -20.56 -4.94 24.81
CA CYS A 246 -20.95 -4.62 26.18
C CYS A 246 -19.85 -4.98 27.19
N HIS A 247 -19.26 -6.18 27.03
CA HIS A 247 -18.14 -6.60 27.87
C HIS A 247 -16.93 -5.68 27.70
N LEU A 248 -16.56 -5.39 26.45
CA LEU A 248 -15.43 -4.54 26.08
C LEU A 248 -15.55 -3.13 26.67
N LEU A 249 -16.75 -2.54 26.60
CA LEU A 249 -17.02 -1.21 27.13
C LEU A 249 -17.10 -1.18 28.66
N SER A 250 -17.33 -2.31 29.30
CA SER A 250 -17.36 -2.44 30.77
C SER A 250 -15.97 -2.60 31.38
N GLU A 251 -14.94 -2.86 30.56
CA GLU A 251 -13.57 -2.94 31.04
C GLU A 251 -13.04 -1.56 31.48
N PRO A 252 -12.20 -1.50 32.53
CA PRO A 252 -11.58 -0.25 32.95
C PRO A 252 -10.70 0.33 31.84
N ALA A 253 -11.07 1.50 31.33
CA ALA A 253 -10.37 2.22 30.26
C ALA A 253 -9.92 3.60 30.77
N PRO A 254 -8.97 3.66 31.73
CA PRO A 254 -8.62 4.86 32.50
C PRO A 254 -8.00 5.99 31.67
N ILE A 255 -7.51 5.69 30.48
CA ILE A 255 -6.87 6.66 29.58
C ILE A 255 -7.61 6.86 28.25
N LEU A 256 -8.81 6.29 28.10
CA LEU A 256 -9.60 6.43 26.89
C LEU A 256 -10.10 7.88 26.76
N GLU A 257 -9.61 8.59 25.75
CA GLU A 257 -9.97 9.97 25.44
C GLU A 257 -11.09 10.02 24.42
N THR A 258 -11.11 9.05 23.50
CA THR A 258 -12.09 9.02 22.43
C THR A 258 -12.65 7.63 22.15
N LEU A 259 -13.97 7.58 21.98
CA LEU A 259 -14.73 6.39 21.61
C LEU A 259 -15.64 6.69 20.42
N SER A 260 -15.60 5.84 19.40
CA SER A 260 -16.54 5.82 18.28
C SER A 260 -17.16 4.45 18.13
N ILE A 261 -18.48 4.41 17.97
CA ILE A 261 -19.23 3.17 17.80
C ILE A 261 -20.17 3.31 16.60
N GLY A 262 -19.94 2.50 15.58
CA GLY A 262 -20.83 2.27 14.45
C GLY A 262 -21.41 0.87 14.53
N LEU A 263 -22.75 0.76 14.56
CA LEU A 263 -23.45 -0.51 14.48
C LEU A 263 -23.79 -0.81 13.00
N GLY A 264 -23.65 -2.07 12.60
CA GLY A 264 -23.88 -2.52 11.23
C GLY A 264 -25.37 -2.51 10.82
N TRP A 265 -25.61 -2.55 9.50
CA TRP A 265 -26.96 -2.68 8.92
C TRP A 265 -27.38 -4.16 8.76
N PRO A 266 -28.69 -4.48 8.81
CA PRO A 266 -29.81 -3.58 9.12
C PRO A 266 -29.91 -3.32 10.64
N PRO A 267 -30.41 -2.14 11.05
CA PRO A 267 -30.77 -1.87 12.44
C PRO A 267 -31.99 -2.73 12.81
N ARG A 268 -31.74 -3.99 13.16
CA ARG A 268 -32.73 -4.72 13.95
C ARG A 268 -32.73 -4.03 15.30
N ILE A 269 -33.86 -3.40 15.61
CA ILE A 269 -34.29 -2.77 16.86
C ILE A 269 -33.48 -3.28 18.08
N GLU A 270 -32.29 -2.75 18.30
CA GLU A 270 -31.40 -3.14 19.40
C GLU A 270 -30.93 -1.88 20.12
N THR A 271 -31.90 -1.10 20.60
CA THR A 271 -31.65 -0.04 21.58
C THR A 271 -31.25 -0.63 22.94
N ALA A 272 -31.76 -1.84 23.26
CA ALA A 272 -31.52 -2.53 24.54
C ALA A 272 -30.05 -2.84 24.89
N ILE A 273 -29.12 -2.77 23.93
CA ILE A 273 -27.69 -2.94 24.25
C ILE A 273 -27.21 -1.82 25.19
N TRP A 274 -27.73 -0.61 25.03
CA TRP A 274 -27.28 0.57 25.76
C TRP A 274 -27.70 0.54 27.23
N GLU A 275 -28.77 -0.19 27.57
CA GLU A 275 -29.18 -0.46 28.96
C GLU A 275 -28.12 -1.26 29.75
N ARG A 276 -27.29 -2.03 29.04
CA ARG A 276 -26.28 -2.91 29.63
C ARG A 276 -24.87 -2.30 29.59
N VAL A 277 -24.68 -1.20 28.86
CA VAL A 277 -23.38 -0.56 28.68
C VAL A 277 -23.11 0.41 29.82
N ARG A 278 -22.06 0.11 30.59
CA ARG A 278 -21.47 1.01 31.59
C ARG A 278 -20.03 1.24 31.22
N VAL A 279 -19.67 2.49 30.89
CA VAL A 279 -18.32 2.81 30.42
C VAL A 279 -17.51 3.40 31.56
N ASP A 280 -16.51 2.65 32.03
CA ASP A 280 -15.52 3.14 32.99
C ASP A 280 -14.34 3.80 32.26
N ALA A 281 -14.55 5.06 31.84
CA ALA A 281 -13.57 5.85 31.11
C ALA A 281 -13.47 7.29 31.64
N PRO A 282 -12.77 7.52 32.77
CA PRO A 282 -12.70 8.83 33.44
C PRO A 282 -11.99 9.94 32.64
N LYS A 283 -11.37 9.62 31.50
CA LYS A 283 -10.75 10.61 30.59
C LYS A 283 -11.50 10.78 29.27
N LEU A 284 -12.64 10.13 29.10
CA LEU A 284 -13.41 10.19 27.86
C LEU A 284 -13.91 11.61 27.63
N ARG A 285 -13.51 12.21 26.49
CA ARG A 285 -13.83 13.58 26.09
C ARG A 285 -14.58 13.65 24.76
N HIS A 286 -14.43 12.63 23.93
CA HIS A 286 -15.01 12.62 22.59
C HIS A 286 -15.80 11.33 22.40
N LEU A 287 -17.06 11.46 22.01
CA LEU A 287 -17.97 10.33 21.81
C LEU A 287 -18.67 10.47 20.46
N TYR A 288 -18.48 9.50 19.58
CA TYR A 288 -19.04 9.49 18.24
C TYR A 288 -19.91 8.24 18.03
N PHE A 289 -21.06 8.43 17.37
CA PHE A 289 -21.90 7.33 16.91
C PHE A 289 -22.14 7.46 15.41
N ASP A 290 -21.97 6.38 14.65
CA ASP A 290 -22.34 6.39 13.23
C ASP A 290 -23.87 6.34 13.06
N ARG A 291 -24.36 6.86 11.92
CA ARG A 291 -25.73 7.28 11.55
C ARG A 291 -26.89 6.31 11.83
N VAL A 292 -26.61 5.11 12.30
CA VAL A 292 -27.57 4.02 12.50
C VAL A 292 -27.67 3.62 13.98
N GLY A 293 -26.63 3.85 14.78
CA GLY A 293 -26.60 3.57 16.22
C GLY A 293 -27.10 4.72 17.11
N GLY A 294 -27.09 5.95 16.61
CA GLY A 294 -27.43 7.15 17.38
C GLY A 294 -28.89 7.29 17.79
N ALA A 295 -29.83 6.73 17.01
CA ALA A 295 -31.26 6.85 17.29
C ALA A 295 -31.68 6.18 18.62
N GLY A 296 -30.98 5.11 19.02
CA GLY A 296 -31.22 4.42 20.29
C GLY A 296 -30.66 5.15 21.52
N ILE A 297 -29.54 5.84 21.39
CA ILE A 297 -28.89 6.54 22.51
C ILE A 297 -29.60 7.84 22.87
N VAL A 298 -30.14 8.55 21.87
CA VAL A 298 -30.91 9.78 22.12
C VAL A 298 -32.18 9.48 22.91
N THR A 299 -32.82 8.34 22.64
CA THR A 299 -34.05 7.92 23.30
C THR A 299 -33.81 7.24 24.66
N GLN A 300 -32.61 6.69 24.90
CA GLN A 300 -32.24 5.94 26.12
C GLN A 300 -31.04 6.53 26.88
N ARG A 301 -30.80 7.84 26.77
CA ARG A 301 -29.65 8.53 27.37
C ARG A 301 -29.52 8.33 28.89
N GLU A 302 -30.64 8.11 29.56
CA GLU A 302 -30.72 7.83 31.00
C GLU A 302 -30.27 6.42 31.37
N GLN A 303 -30.25 5.49 30.41
CA GLN A 303 -29.95 4.07 30.64
C GLN A 303 -28.48 3.73 30.35
N ALA A 304 -27.86 4.41 29.38
CA ALA A 304 -26.44 4.25 29.07
C ALA A 304 -25.56 5.06 30.04
N THR A 305 -24.65 4.38 30.75
CA THR A 305 -23.78 5.04 31.74
C THR A 305 -22.46 5.47 31.11
N PHE A 306 -22.54 6.50 30.27
CA PHE A 306 -21.35 7.23 29.85
C PHE A 306 -21.02 8.34 30.86
N PRO A 307 -19.75 8.74 30.99
CA PRO A 307 -19.37 9.89 31.81
C PRO A 307 -19.74 11.20 31.11
N TRP A 308 -21.05 11.47 31.00
CA TRP A 308 -21.61 12.57 30.19
C TRP A 308 -21.08 13.95 30.57
N ALA A 309 -20.78 14.18 31.86
CA ALA A 309 -20.38 15.48 32.39
C ALA A 309 -19.01 15.98 31.90
N GLN A 310 -18.13 15.09 31.42
CA GLN A 310 -16.77 15.41 30.98
C GLN A 310 -16.59 15.39 29.46
N LEU A 311 -17.64 15.05 28.70
CA LEU A 311 -17.61 15.04 27.25
C LEU A 311 -17.54 16.47 26.71
N THR A 312 -16.66 16.68 25.71
CA THR A 312 -16.42 17.97 25.05
C THR A 312 -16.91 17.96 23.60
N HIS A 313 -16.89 16.81 22.94
CA HIS A 313 -17.43 16.63 21.59
C HIS A 313 -18.32 15.40 21.58
N ILE A 314 -19.53 15.58 21.05
CA ILE A 314 -20.51 14.52 20.90
C ILE A 314 -21.07 14.63 19.48
N ASP A 315 -20.92 13.57 18.69
CA ASP A 315 -21.61 13.41 17.42
C ASP A 315 -22.49 12.17 17.54
N LEU A 316 -23.80 12.34 17.38
CA LEU A 316 -24.75 11.24 17.44
C LEU A 316 -25.06 10.65 16.06
N GLY A 317 -24.35 11.09 15.02
CA GLY A 317 -24.66 10.77 13.64
C GLY A 317 -25.93 11.50 13.20
N GLY A 318 -26.00 11.94 11.94
CA GLY A 318 -27.11 12.75 11.43
C GLY A 318 -28.49 12.16 11.75
N LEU A 319 -29.10 12.67 12.82
CA LEU A 319 -30.54 12.62 13.11
C LEU A 319 -31.25 13.49 12.07
N LEU A 320 -31.22 13.09 10.80
CA LEU A 320 -32.12 13.66 9.83
C LEU A 320 -33.43 12.88 9.94
N CYS A 321 -34.38 13.61 10.52
CA CYS A 321 -35.80 13.36 10.73
C CYS A 321 -36.49 12.44 9.72
#